data_AF-A0A8S4GTQ4-F1
#
_entry.id   AF-A0A8S4GTQ4-F1
#
_cell.length_a   1.000
_cell.length_b   1.000
_cell.length_c   1.000
_cell.angle_alpha   90.00
_cell.angle_beta   90.00
_cell.angle_gamma   90.00
#
_symmetry.space_group_name_H-M   'P 1'
#
loop_
_entity.id
_entity.type
_entity.pdbx_description
1 polymer ?
#
loop_
_entity_poly.entity_id
_entity_poly.type
_entity_poly.pdbx_seq_one_letter_code
_entity_poly.pdbx_strand_id
1 'polypeptide(L)'
;MPAVADAAAAAEPAGDASMYDADHELVREVVAHLAHSQPWLGDSRRVVQEMLRCLKCYADAEHPEMYSMPAVLDEAWHAFILNTRDYIAYCYAHFGRVIHHSTATSRDTEEEKEERRANLRGAYAGTHGRAPPEDVWGGAGSMALALPAKRQRTESQEEAPEVRMRLTFRDQSGRSINFNVRPTTRFEVMMKKYCEHFDVELKEAAFRFEGSRLMPDGTPREMDMEDGEQVYVIIKQAGC
;
A
#
# COMPACT_ATOMS: atom_id res chain seq x y z
N MET A 1 29.14 29.24 24.28
CA MET A 1 29.70 28.95 22.95
C MET A 1 30.37 27.58 22.99
N PRO A 2 30.23 26.78 21.92
CA PRO A 2 30.10 25.32 22.00
C PRO A 2 31.42 24.60 21.68
N ALA A 3 31.54 23.36 22.15
CA ALA A 3 32.40 22.36 21.52
C ALA A 3 31.47 21.28 20.94
N VAL A 4 31.34 21.30 19.62
CA VAL A 4 30.69 20.26 18.82
C VAL A 4 31.58 19.02 18.87
N ALA A 5 31.08 17.94 19.44
CA ALA A 5 31.73 16.64 19.37
C ALA A 5 31.37 15.99 18.04
N ASP A 6 32.40 15.76 17.25
CA ASP A 6 32.41 15.11 15.95
C ASP A 6 31.80 13.71 16.05
N ALA A 7 30.76 13.44 15.25
CA ALA A 7 30.16 12.13 15.09
C ALA A 7 31.09 11.29 14.21
N ALA A 8 32.09 10.65 14.83
CA ALA A 8 32.94 9.70 14.16
C ALA A 8 32.09 8.50 13.67
N ALA A 9 31.95 8.39 12.35
CA ALA A 9 31.43 7.21 11.69
C ALA A 9 32.27 5.99 12.12
N ALA A 10 31.67 5.11 12.93
CA ALA A 10 32.27 3.85 13.30
C ALA A 10 32.44 3.00 12.02
N ALA A 11 33.68 2.66 11.70
CA ALA A 11 34.00 1.75 10.62
C ALA A 11 33.52 0.33 10.97
N GLU A 12 32.80 -0.29 10.03
CA GLU A 12 32.19 -1.62 10.17
C GLU A 12 33.25 -2.74 10.37
N PRO A 13 32.99 -3.77 11.19
CA PRO A 13 33.84 -4.96 11.26
C PRO A 13 33.77 -5.77 9.95
N ALA A 14 34.94 -6.23 9.48
CA ALA A 14 35.18 -6.75 8.13
C ALA A 14 34.70 -8.19 7.84
N GLY A 15 33.72 -8.71 8.55
CA GLY A 15 33.06 -9.97 8.22
C GLY A 15 31.63 -9.66 7.77
N ASP A 16 31.28 -10.01 6.53
CA ASP A 16 29.90 -9.97 5.99
C ASP A 16 29.44 -8.72 5.23
N ALA A 17 30.35 -7.83 4.82
CA ALA A 17 29.99 -6.65 4.01
C ALA A 17 29.29 -7.00 2.67
N SER A 18 29.52 -8.20 2.13
CA SER A 18 28.90 -8.67 0.88
C SER A 18 27.41 -9.01 1.01
N MET A 19 26.93 -9.33 2.22
CA MET A 19 25.56 -9.76 2.47
C MET A 19 24.56 -8.61 2.62
N TYR A 20 25.06 -7.38 2.80
CA TYR A 20 24.23 -6.18 2.79
C TYR A 20 24.58 -5.29 1.61
N ASP A 21 25.19 -5.85 0.56
CA ASP A 21 25.54 -5.10 -0.63
C ASP A 21 24.29 -4.85 -1.49
N ALA A 22 23.90 -3.57 -1.59
CA ALA A 22 22.79 -3.16 -2.43
C ALA A 22 23.08 -3.25 -3.94
N ASP A 23 24.34 -3.45 -4.33
CA ASP A 23 24.73 -3.77 -5.71
C ASP A 23 24.68 -5.26 -6.03
N HIS A 24 24.39 -6.12 -5.04
CA HIS A 24 24.31 -7.56 -5.27
C HIS A 24 23.30 -7.86 -6.38
N GLU A 25 23.65 -8.79 -7.28
CA GLU A 25 22.92 -9.01 -8.54
C GLU A 25 21.42 -9.30 -8.35
N LEU A 26 21.09 -9.96 -7.23
CA LEU A 26 19.74 -10.35 -6.83
C LEU A 26 18.91 -9.21 -6.20
N VAL A 27 19.53 -8.10 -5.79
CA VAL A 27 18.83 -6.97 -5.12
C VAL A 27 18.92 -5.65 -5.89
N ARG A 28 19.84 -5.54 -6.86
CA ARG A 28 20.00 -4.32 -7.69
C ARG A 28 18.72 -3.90 -8.41
N GLU A 29 17.88 -4.86 -8.82
CA GLU A 29 16.60 -4.58 -9.48
C GLU A 29 15.56 -4.05 -8.50
N VAL A 30 15.59 -4.50 -7.24
CA VAL A 30 14.75 -3.98 -6.16
C VAL A 30 15.12 -2.53 -5.86
N VAL A 31 16.42 -2.21 -5.79
CA VAL A 31 16.91 -0.84 -5.62
C VAL A 31 16.42 0.05 -6.76
N ALA A 32 16.57 -0.39 -8.01
CA ALA A 32 16.13 0.37 -9.18
C ALA A 32 14.61 0.56 -9.20
N HIS A 33 13.85 -0.47 -8.81
CA HIS A 33 12.41 -0.40 -8.70
C HIS A 33 11.98 0.65 -7.66
N LEU A 34 12.52 0.59 -6.44
CA LEU A 34 12.18 1.54 -5.37
C LEU A 34 12.55 2.98 -5.74
N ALA A 35 13.71 3.19 -6.36
CA ALA A 35 14.12 4.51 -6.81
C ALA A 35 13.14 5.10 -7.84
N HIS A 36 12.52 4.25 -8.66
CA HIS A 36 11.53 4.65 -9.66
C HIS A 36 10.12 4.81 -9.08
N SER A 37 9.64 3.84 -8.31
CA SER A 37 8.25 3.76 -7.85
C SER A 37 7.99 4.52 -6.55
N GLN A 38 9.04 4.70 -5.73
CA GLN A 38 8.97 5.24 -4.37
C GLN A 38 10.11 6.26 -4.10
N PRO A 39 10.33 7.29 -4.95
CA PRO A 39 11.47 8.21 -4.81
C PRO A 39 11.46 9.03 -3.52
N TRP A 40 10.32 9.11 -2.82
CA TRP A 40 10.19 9.81 -1.54
C TRP A 40 10.77 9.03 -0.34
N LEU A 41 11.08 7.75 -0.49
CA LEU A 41 11.77 6.96 0.55
C LEU A 41 13.24 7.36 0.72
N GLY A 42 13.75 8.26 -0.14
CA GLY A 42 15.12 8.75 -0.08
C GLY A 42 16.09 7.82 -0.80
N ASP A 43 17.25 7.58 -0.20
CA ASP A 43 18.28 6.72 -0.79
C ASP A 43 17.85 5.25 -0.78
N SER A 44 17.30 4.80 -1.92
CA SER A 44 16.79 3.43 -2.08
C SER A 44 17.85 2.37 -1.85
N ARG A 45 19.12 2.65 -2.12
CA ARG A 45 20.20 1.70 -1.83
C ARG A 45 20.27 1.47 -0.35
N ARG A 46 20.35 2.56 0.42
CA ARG A 46 20.46 2.50 1.86
C ARG A 46 19.22 1.89 2.53
N VAL A 47 18.03 2.17 2.02
CA VAL A 47 16.79 1.50 2.42
C VAL A 47 16.89 -0.02 2.22
N VAL A 48 17.36 -0.48 1.06
CA VAL A 48 17.54 -1.92 0.78
C VAL A 48 18.61 -2.53 1.71
N GLN A 49 19.72 -1.85 1.94
CA GLN A 49 20.75 -2.34 2.87
C GLN A 49 20.19 -2.54 4.29
N GLU A 50 19.42 -1.57 4.79
CA GLU A 50 18.79 -1.66 6.11
C GLU A 50 17.70 -2.73 6.16
N MET A 51 16.93 -2.89 5.08
CA MET A 51 15.97 -3.99 4.94
C MET A 51 16.67 -5.36 5.04
N LEU A 52 17.79 -5.55 4.34
CA LEU A 52 18.57 -6.80 4.40
C LEU A 52 19.15 -7.06 5.80
N ARG A 53 19.60 -6.01 6.50
CA ARG A 53 20.03 -6.10 7.91
C ARG A 53 18.89 -6.51 8.83
N CYS A 54 17.68 -6.01 8.63
CA CYS A 54 16.51 -6.47 9.37
C CYS A 54 16.19 -7.93 9.07
N LEU A 55 16.24 -8.34 7.80
CA LEU A 55 16.04 -9.75 7.42
C LEU A 55 17.03 -10.68 8.12
N LYS A 56 18.28 -10.24 8.34
CA LYS A 56 19.21 -11.00 9.18
C LYS A 56 18.70 -11.19 10.61
N CYS A 57 18.13 -10.16 11.23
CA CYS A 57 17.51 -10.29 12.55
C CYS A 57 16.36 -11.30 12.54
N TYR A 58 15.50 -11.29 11.51
CA TYR A 58 14.45 -12.31 11.35
C TYR A 58 15.02 -13.73 11.13
N ALA A 59 16.15 -13.84 10.43
CA ALA A 59 16.83 -15.11 10.21
C ALA A 59 17.48 -15.69 11.48
N ASP A 60 17.92 -14.83 12.40
CA ASP A 60 18.56 -15.25 13.65
C ASP A 60 17.56 -15.46 14.79
N ALA A 61 16.34 -14.92 14.67
CA ALA A 61 15.34 -15.00 15.72
C ALA A 61 14.80 -16.42 15.92
N GLU A 62 14.66 -16.78 17.20
CA GLU A 62 13.84 -17.91 17.65
C GLU A 62 12.34 -17.61 17.50
N HIS A 63 11.95 -16.35 17.75
CA HIS A 63 10.57 -15.86 17.74
C HIS A 63 10.38 -14.66 16.78
N PRO A 64 10.49 -14.87 15.44
CA PRO A 64 10.37 -13.79 14.45
C PRO A 64 8.99 -13.12 14.43
N GLU A 65 7.95 -13.77 14.95
CA GLU A 65 6.60 -13.20 15.12
C GLU A 65 6.54 -12.01 16.08
N MET A 66 7.57 -11.83 16.92
CA MET A 66 7.69 -10.72 17.87
C MET A 66 8.27 -9.45 17.24
N TYR A 67 8.57 -9.47 15.93
CA TYR A 67 9.15 -8.35 15.20
C TYR A 67 8.15 -7.75 14.21
N SER A 68 8.23 -6.44 14.05
CA SER A 68 7.50 -5.69 13.03
C SER A 68 8.47 -4.82 12.25
N MET A 69 8.47 -4.95 10.92
CA MET A 69 9.31 -4.14 10.05
C MET A 69 8.83 -2.68 10.03
N PRO A 70 9.74 -1.70 10.10
CA PRO A 70 9.41 -0.30 9.82
C PRO A 70 8.82 -0.16 8.42
N ALA A 71 7.79 0.70 8.26
CA ALA A 71 7.03 0.81 7.01
C ALA A 71 7.91 1.04 5.77
N VAL A 72 8.91 1.93 5.86
CA VAL A 72 9.86 2.22 4.78
C VAL A 72 10.63 0.96 4.35
N LEU A 73 11.02 0.13 5.30
CA LEU A 73 11.77 -1.11 5.03
C LEU A 73 10.84 -2.24 4.57
N ASP A 74 9.58 -2.25 5.05
CA ASP A 74 8.57 -3.23 4.66
C ASP A 74 8.17 -3.05 3.19
N GLU A 75 8.06 -1.81 2.69
CA GLU A 75 7.89 -1.52 1.26
C GLU A 75 9.04 -2.10 0.41
N ALA A 76 10.28 -1.98 0.87
CA ALA A 76 11.43 -2.56 0.21
C ALA A 76 11.39 -4.10 0.24
N TRP A 77 10.94 -4.68 1.35
CA TRP A 77 10.77 -6.13 1.46
C TRP A 77 9.66 -6.64 0.54
N HIS A 78 8.53 -5.92 0.43
CA HIS A 78 7.46 -6.23 -0.53
C HIS A 78 7.98 -6.24 -1.97
N ALA A 79 8.76 -5.22 -2.36
CA ALA A 79 9.36 -5.19 -3.70
C ALA A 79 10.32 -6.38 -3.92
N PHE A 80 11.05 -6.81 -2.89
CA PHE A 80 11.97 -7.93 -3.01
C PHE A 80 11.26 -9.29 -3.07
N ILE A 81 10.32 -9.56 -2.16
CA ILE A 81 9.64 -10.87 -2.06
C ILE A 81 8.82 -11.20 -3.31
N LEU A 82 8.32 -10.17 -4.03
CA LEU A 82 7.64 -10.35 -5.31
C LEU A 82 8.57 -10.90 -6.41
N ASN A 83 9.87 -10.68 -6.31
CA ASN A 83 10.89 -11.34 -7.12
C ASN A 83 11.24 -12.72 -6.53
N THR A 84 10.21 -13.57 -6.40
CA THR A 84 10.24 -14.81 -5.60
C THR A 84 11.45 -15.71 -5.85
N ARG A 85 11.88 -15.89 -7.10
CA ARG A 85 13.07 -16.70 -7.43
C ARG A 85 14.34 -16.13 -6.81
N ASP A 86 14.57 -14.84 -7.01
CA ASP A 86 15.80 -14.16 -6.62
C ASP A 86 15.80 -13.92 -5.10
N TYR A 87 14.63 -13.64 -4.52
CA TYR A 87 14.42 -13.60 -3.07
C TYR A 87 14.78 -14.93 -2.39
N ILE A 88 14.24 -16.05 -2.88
CA ILE A 88 14.52 -17.38 -2.32
C ILE A 88 16.01 -17.72 -2.46
N ALA A 89 16.62 -17.45 -3.63
CA ALA A 89 18.04 -17.67 -3.86
C ALA A 89 18.90 -16.86 -2.88
N TYR A 90 18.58 -15.57 -2.69
CA TYR A 90 19.26 -14.71 -1.73
C TYR A 90 19.13 -15.23 -0.30
N CYS A 91 17.91 -15.60 0.10
CA CYS A 91 17.66 -16.08 1.44
C CYS A 91 18.45 -17.35 1.76
N TYR A 92 18.53 -18.32 0.84
CA TYR A 92 19.35 -19.50 1.08
C TYR A 92 20.85 -19.20 1.07
N ALA A 93 21.31 -18.34 0.16
CA ALA A 93 22.73 -18.00 0.05
C ALA A 93 23.25 -17.28 1.31
N HIS A 94 22.44 -16.38 1.89
CA HIS A 94 22.89 -15.45 2.92
C HIS A 94 22.27 -15.72 4.31
N PHE A 95 21.03 -16.19 4.38
CA PHE A 95 20.34 -16.47 5.65
C PHE A 95 20.23 -17.97 5.97
N GLY A 96 20.54 -18.86 5.01
CA GLY A 96 20.39 -20.31 5.15
C GLY A 96 18.94 -20.81 5.20
N ARG A 97 17.95 -19.91 5.19
CA ARG A 97 16.51 -20.22 5.21
C ARG A 97 15.70 -19.12 4.54
N VAL A 98 14.54 -19.47 4.00
CA VAL A 98 13.58 -18.48 3.50
C VAL A 98 12.93 -17.78 4.69
N ILE A 99 12.95 -16.45 4.69
CA ILE A 99 12.21 -15.64 5.65
C ILE A 99 10.82 -15.39 5.06
N HIS A 100 9.77 -15.72 5.79
CA HIS A 100 8.40 -15.57 5.30
C HIS A 100 7.82 -14.23 5.75
N HIS A 101 7.22 -13.50 4.80
CA HIS A 101 6.35 -12.38 5.11
C HIS A 101 4.96 -12.91 5.49
N SER A 102 4.31 -12.29 6.47
CA SER A 102 3.02 -12.75 6.99
C SER A 102 2.13 -11.57 7.36
N THR A 103 0.84 -11.73 7.09
CA THR A 103 -0.20 -10.78 7.54
C THR A 103 -0.62 -11.01 8.98
N ALA A 104 0.08 -11.85 9.76
CA ALA A 104 -0.29 -12.17 11.14
C ALA A 104 -0.42 -10.92 12.03
N THR A 105 0.40 -9.91 11.76
CA THR A 105 0.45 -8.63 12.49
C THR A 105 -0.52 -7.59 11.93
N SER A 106 -1.31 -7.91 10.88
CA SER A 106 -2.17 -6.93 10.21
C SER A 106 -3.34 -6.45 11.08
N ARG A 107 -3.65 -7.17 12.15
CA ARG A 107 -4.73 -6.85 13.11
C ARG A 107 -4.22 -6.29 14.43
N ASP A 108 -2.90 -6.16 14.58
CA ASP A 108 -2.31 -5.56 15.75
C ASP A 108 -2.79 -4.11 15.93
N THR A 109 -2.93 -3.73 17.19
CA THR A 109 -3.00 -2.33 17.59
C THR A 109 -1.68 -1.62 17.29
N GLU A 110 -1.70 -0.29 17.19
CA GLU A 110 -0.47 0.49 16.98
C GLU A 110 0.52 0.36 18.15
N GLU A 111 0.03 0.12 19.37
CA GLU A 111 0.85 -0.15 20.55
C GLU A 111 1.63 -1.47 20.40
N GLU A 112 0.94 -2.55 20.01
CA GLU A 112 1.59 -3.84 19.74
C GLU A 112 2.59 -3.75 18.59
N LYS A 113 2.29 -3.00 17.53
CA LYS A 113 3.25 -2.76 16.44
C LYS A 113 4.47 -1.99 16.92
N GLU A 114 4.28 -0.98 17.77
CA GLU A 114 5.40 -0.22 18.33
C GLU A 114 6.28 -1.08 19.24
N GLU A 115 5.69 -1.93 20.07
CA GLU A 115 6.44 -2.90 20.88
C GLU A 115 7.24 -3.86 19.99
N ARG A 116 6.64 -4.42 18.94
CA ARG A 116 7.33 -5.30 17.99
C ARG A 116 8.42 -4.59 17.21
N ARG A 117 8.24 -3.31 16.86
CA ARG A 117 9.30 -2.47 16.27
C ARG A 117 10.44 -2.24 17.28
N ALA A 118 10.13 -1.99 18.55
CA ALA A 118 11.13 -1.83 19.61
C ALA A 118 11.94 -3.12 19.82
N ASN A 119 11.28 -4.28 19.80
CA ASN A 119 11.93 -5.59 19.84
C ASN A 119 12.92 -5.77 18.68
N LEU A 120 12.50 -5.42 17.46
CA LEU A 120 13.36 -5.47 16.28
C LEU A 120 14.55 -4.50 16.38
N ARG A 121 14.36 -3.29 16.92
CA ARG A 121 15.48 -2.35 17.17
C ARG A 121 16.50 -2.95 18.15
N GLY A 122 16.03 -3.59 19.22
CA GLY A 122 16.88 -4.29 20.18
C GLY A 122 17.66 -5.44 19.52
N ALA A 123 16.99 -6.26 18.73
CA ALA A 123 17.62 -7.34 17.97
C ALA A 123 18.66 -6.81 16.97
N TYR A 124 18.32 -5.74 16.24
CA TYR A 124 19.23 -5.08 15.30
C TYR A 124 20.51 -4.60 16.00
N ALA A 125 20.39 -3.95 17.16
CA ALA A 125 21.54 -3.50 17.93
C ALA A 125 22.41 -4.68 18.40
N GLY A 126 21.80 -5.79 18.79
CA GLY A 126 22.49 -7.03 19.15
C GLY A 126 23.23 -7.68 17.98
N THR A 127 22.57 -7.80 16.83
CA THR A 127 23.12 -8.46 15.63
C THR A 127 24.21 -7.63 14.94
N HIS A 128 24.01 -6.32 14.83
CA HIS A 128 24.87 -5.45 14.02
C HIS A 128 25.84 -4.60 14.86
N GLY A 129 25.75 -4.67 16.19
CA GLY A 129 26.62 -3.91 17.10
C GLY A 129 26.43 -2.39 17.05
N ARG A 130 25.33 -1.92 16.45
CA ARG A 130 25.02 -0.50 16.27
C ARG A 130 23.52 -0.25 16.33
N ALA A 131 23.12 0.93 16.77
CA ALA A 131 21.72 1.34 16.72
C ALA A 131 21.25 1.48 15.25
N PRO A 132 19.97 1.21 14.97
CA PRO A 132 19.42 1.45 13.65
C PRO A 132 19.48 2.94 13.28
N PRO A 133 19.76 3.29 12.02
CA PRO A 133 19.83 4.68 11.57
C PRO A 133 18.44 5.33 11.57
N GLU A 134 18.24 6.32 12.46
CA GLU A 134 16.96 7.00 12.68
C GLU A 134 16.44 7.77 11.45
N ASP A 135 17.27 8.13 10.50
CA ASP A 135 16.82 8.78 9.27
C ASP A 135 16.23 7.80 8.25
N VAL A 136 16.56 6.50 8.36
CA VAL A 136 15.92 5.43 7.56
C VAL A 136 14.78 4.77 8.34
N TRP A 137 14.97 4.56 9.65
CA TRP A 137 14.01 3.88 10.52
C TRP A 137 12.97 4.81 11.15
N GLY A 138 13.30 6.08 11.30
CA GLY A 138 12.45 7.15 11.84
C GLY A 138 11.97 8.14 10.78
N GLY A 139 12.38 7.95 9.52
CA GLY A 139 11.84 8.67 8.36
C GLY A 139 10.34 8.40 8.24
N ALA A 140 9.54 9.37 8.70
CA ALA A 140 8.08 9.41 8.61
C ALA A 140 7.40 8.08 9.00
N GLY A 141 7.17 7.89 10.30
CA GLY A 141 6.05 7.07 10.71
C GLY A 141 4.81 7.46 9.89
N SER A 142 4.21 6.49 9.22
CA SER A 142 2.87 6.65 8.64
C SER A 142 2.71 7.83 7.66
N MET A 143 3.52 7.90 6.61
CA MET A 143 2.85 8.14 5.32
C MET A 143 2.30 6.78 4.92
N ALA A 144 0.96 6.71 4.91
CA ALA A 144 0.18 5.58 4.46
C ALA A 144 0.82 4.86 3.26
N LEU A 145 0.37 3.63 3.02
CA LEU A 145 0.18 3.09 1.68
C LEU A 145 -0.60 4.11 0.82
N ALA A 146 0.04 5.20 0.44
CA ALA A 146 -0.36 6.18 -0.52
C ALA A 146 0.13 5.60 -1.85
N LEU A 147 -0.69 4.67 -2.36
CA LEU A 147 -0.86 4.47 -3.79
C LEU A 147 -0.70 5.83 -4.49
N PRO A 148 0.01 5.92 -5.62
CA PRO A 148 0.29 7.20 -6.26
C PRO A 148 -1.03 7.96 -6.50
N ALA A 149 -1.11 9.11 -5.84
CA ALA A 149 -2.23 10.02 -5.89
C ALA A 149 -2.47 10.48 -7.33
N LYS A 150 -3.50 9.95 -7.99
CA LYS A 150 -4.12 10.62 -9.13
C LYS A 150 -4.82 11.88 -8.61
N ARG A 151 -4.18 13.03 -8.87
CA ARG A 151 -4.72 14.40 -9.00
C ARG A 151 -5.94 14.78 -8.14
N GLN A 152 -5.66 15.67 -7.19
CA GLN A 152 -6.60 16.39 -6.32
C GLN A 152 -7.83 16.95 -7.04
N ARG A 153 -9.00 16.74 -6.42
CA ARG A 153 -10.04 17.77 -6.29
C ARG A 153 -10.66 17.69 -4.89
N THR A 154 -10.22 18.63 -4.05
CA THR A 154 -10.84 19.25 -2.85
C THR A 154 -11.73 18.41 -1.94
N GLU A 155 -11.31 18.35 -0.67
CA GLU A 155 -11.99 17.85 0.52
C GLU A 155 -13.35 18.51 0.79
N SER A 156 -14.29 17.71 1.30
CA SER A 156 -15.13 18.08 2.44
C SER A 156 -15.49 16.82 3.22
N GLN A 157 -14.85 16.69 4.38
CA GLN A 157 -15.32 16.20 5.68
C GLN A 157 -15.61 14.71 5.95
N GLU A 158 -15.09 14.30 7.11
CA GLU A 158 -15.17 13.03 7.84
C GLU A 158 -16.60 12.56 8.19
N GLU A 159 -16.83 11.24 8.12
CA GLU A 159 -17.18 10.35 9.26
C GLU A 159 -18.04 9.11 8.87
N ALA A 160 -17.84 8.02 9.63
CA ALA A 160 -18.73 6.87 9.87
C ALA A 160 -18.59 5.60 8.97
N PRO A 161 -18.90 4.39 9.52
CA PRO A 161 -18.25 3.12 9.21
C PRO A 161 -18.62 2.53 7.84
N GLU A 162 -17.73 1.67 7.34
CA GLU A 162 -17.65 1.18 5.96
C GLU A 162 -18.72 0.13 5.61
N VAL A 163 -19.99 0.53 5.54
CA VAL A 163 -21.03 -0.28 4.88
C VAL A 163 -21.01 0.05 3.39
N ARG A 164 -20.39 -0.84 2.59
CA ARG A 164 -20.45 -0.77 1.12
C ARG A 164 -21.70 -1.52 0.65
N MET A 165 -22.38 -0.98 -0.35
CA MET A 165 -23.55 -1.57 -1.01
C MET A 165 -23.25 -1.85 -2.47
N ARG A 166 -23.83 -2.92 -2.99
CA ARG A 166 -23.77 -3.36 -4.38
C ARG A 166 -24.98 -2.81 -5.13
N LEU A 167 -24.74 -1.94 -6.10
CA LEU A 167 -25.75 -1.44 -7.01
C LEU A 167 -25.55 -2.01 -8.40
N THR A 168 -26.63 -2.45 -9.04
CA THR A 168 -26.59 -3.04 -10.38
C THR A 168 -27.21 -2.07 -11.38
N PHE A 169 -26.43 -1.59 -12.34
CA PHE A 169 -26.93 -0.72 -13.39
C PHE A 169 -27.26 -1.58 -14.59
N ARG A 170 -28.52 -1.60 -15.03
CA ARG A 170 -29.00 -2.42 -16.15
C ARG A 170 -29.66 -1.53 -17.20
N ASP A 171 -29.32 -1.74 -18.47
CA ASP A 171 -30.01 -1.07 -19.59
C ASP A 171 -31.15 -1.87 -20.19
N GLN A 172 -31.86 -1.22 -21.13
CA GLN A 172 -32.92 -1.80 -21.95
C GLN A 172 -32.46 -2.92 -22.90
N SER A 173 -31.16 -3.08 -23.14
CA SER A 173 -30.59 -4.15 -23.97
C SER A 173 -30.20 -5.39 -23.15
N GLY A 174 -30.37 -5.34 -21.83
CA GLY A 174 -30.01 -6.41 -20.91
C GLY A 174 -28.54 -6.38 -20.46
N ARG A 175 -27.77 -5.36 -20.83
CA ARG A 175 -26.40 -5.18 -20.35
C ARG A 175 -26.45 -4.63 -18.93
N SER A 176 -25.70 -5.26 -18.03
CA SER A 176 -25.61 -4.81 -16.64
C SER A 176 -24.18 -4.78 -16.10
N ILE A 177 -23.90 -3.82 -15.22
CA ILE A 177 -22.65 -3.69 -14.47
C ILE A 177 -22.95 -3.51 -12.99
N ASN A 178 -22.15 -4.15 -12.13
CA ASN A 178 -22.30 -4.07 -10.68
C ASN A 178 -21.25 -3.12 -10.10
N PHE A 179 -21.67 -2.23 -9.22
CA PHE A 179 -20.81 -1.29 -8.51
C PHE A 179 -20.90 -1.52 -7.01
N ASN A 180 -19.75 -1.70 -6.35
CA ASN A 180 -19.65 -1.71 -4.89
C ASN A 180 -19.27 -0.30 -4.42
N VAL A 181 -20.25 0.45 -3.91
CA VAL A 181 -20.09 1.87 -3.53
C VAL A 181 -20.51 2.11 -2.09
N ARG A 182 -20.07 3.22 -1.51
CA ARG A 182 -20.57 3.68 -0.20
C ARG A 182 -21.92 4.39 -0.41
N PRO A 183 -22.85 4.36 0.57
CA PRO A 183 -24.13 5.07 0.50
C PRO A 183 -23.98 6.59 0.28
N THR A 184 -22.83 7.15 0.67
CA THR A 184 -22.47 8.58 0.51
C THR A 184 -21.84 8.91 -0.86
N THR A 185 -21.65 7.92 -1.74
CA THR A 185 -20.99 8.13 -3.04
C THR A 185 -21.95 8.81 -4.00
N ARG A 186 -21.53 9.90 -4.65
CA ARG A 186 -22.36 10.59 -5.66
C ARG A 186 -22.63 9.72 -6.89
N PHE A 187 -23.84 9.84 -7.45
CA PHE A 187 -24.22 9.12 -8.67
C PHE A 187 -23.37 9.46 -9.89
N GLU A 188 -22.83 10.68 -9.97
CA GLU A 188 -21.96 11.14 -11.07
C GLU A 188 -20.82 10.15 -11.38
N VAL A 189 -20.21 9.56 -10.35
CA VAL A 189 -19.08 8.63 -10.51
C VAL A 189 -19.53 7.32 -11.15
N MET A 190 -20.67 6.78 -10.71
CA MET A 190 -21.23 5.54 -11.25
C MET A 190 -21.77 5.74 -12.67
N MET A 191 -22.43 6.87 -12.93
CA MET A 191 -22.93 7.23 -14.26
C MET A 191 -21.80 7.35 -15.27
N LYS A 192 -20.72 8.07 -14.93
CA LYS A 192 -19.54 8.22 -15.80
C LYS A 192 -18.88 6.87 -16.10
N LYS A 193 -18.71 6.02 -15.09
CA LYS A 193 -18.15 4.67 -15.28
C LYS A 193 -19.03 3.78 -16.14
N TYR A 194 -20.35 3.86 -15.98
CA TYR A 194 -21.30 3.14 -16.82
C TYR A 194 -21.18 3.58 -18.29
N CYS A 195 -21.18 4.88 -18.52
CA CYS A 195 -20.99 5.50 -19.82
C CYS A 195 -19.66 5.09 -20.49
N GLU A 196 -18.56 5.12 -19.75
CA GLU A 196 -17.23 4.69 -20.24
C GLU A 196 -17.18 3.20 -20.56
N HIS A 197 -17.83 2.36 -19.75
CA HIS A 197 -17.81 0.90 -19.94
C HIS A 197 -18.65 0.43 -21.14
N PHE A 198 -19.75 1.13 -21.44
CA PHE A 198 -20.65 0.77 -22.53
C PHE A 198 -20.54 1.68 -23.76
N ASP A 199 -19.56 2.58 -23.76
CA ASP A 199 -19.30 3.58 -24.80
C ASP A 199 -20.54 4.43 -25.14
N VAL A 200 -21.21 4.93 -24.09
CA VAL A 200 -22.43 5.73 -24.19
C VAL A 200 -22.17 7.13 -23.64
N GLU A 201 -22.55 8.17 -24.37
CA GLU A 201 -22.45 9.54 -23.86
C GLU A 201 -23.44 9.80 -22.70
N LEU A 202 -22.99 10.55 -21.69
CA LEU A 202 -23.80 10.89 -20.51
C LEU A 202 -25.07 11.71 -20.84
N LYS A 203 -25.12 12.35 -22.02
CA LYS A 203 -26.30 13.06 -22.52
C LYS A 203 -27.36 12.11 -23.12
N GLU A 204 -26.92 10.97 -23.60
CA GLU A 204 -27.75 9.94 -24.24
C GLU A 204 -28.24 8.89 -23.23
N ALA A 205 -27.63 8.84 -22.03
CA ALA A 205 -28.05 7.96 -20.94
C ALA A 205 -28.91 8.70 -19.89
N ALA A 206 -30.08 8.17 -19.58
CA ALA A 206 -30.92 8.60 -18.48
C ALA A 206 -31.03 7.49 -17.42
N PHE A 207 -30.56 7.77 -16.22
CA PHE A 207 -30.55 6.82 -15.11
C PHE A 207 -31.77 7.02 -14.22
N ARG A 208 -32.46 5.93 -13.87
CA ARG A 208 -33.66 5.93 -13.04
C ARG A 208 -33.60 4.84 -11.98
N PHE A 209 -34.11 5.16 -10.80
CA PHE A 209 -34.33 4.23 -9.70
C PHE A 209 -35.76 4.39 -9.21
N GLU A 210 -36.51 3.29 -9.11
CA GLU A 210 -37.94 3.30 -8.71
C GLU A 210 -38.83 4.32 -9.46
N GLY A 211 -38.49 4.63 -10.72
CA GLY A 211 -39.20 5.61 -11.54
C GLY A 211 -38.74 7.07 -11.34
N SER A 212 -37.96 7.36 -10.30
CA SER A 212 -37.31 8.66 -10.07
C SER A 212 -36.02 8.80 -10.88
N ARG A 213 -35.80 9.99 -11.44
CA ARG A 213 -34.56 10.28 -12.19
C ARG A 213 -33.42 10.51 -11.22
N LEU A 214 -32.32 9.79 -11.41
CA LEU A 214 -31.09 10.02 -10.64
C LEU A 214 -30.40 11.29 -11.15
N MET A 215 -30.06 12.17 -10.23
CA MET A 215 -29.27 13.36 -10.51
C MET A 215 -27.79 13.09 -10.18
N PRO A 216 -26.83 13.67 -10.93
CA PRO A 216 -25.40 13.39 -10.72
C PRO A 216 -24.87 13.75 -9.32
N ASP A 217 -25.43 14.79 -8.71
CA ASP A 217 -25.08 15.32 -7.40
C ASP A 217 -25.69 14.52 -6.23
N GLY A 218 -26.75 13.74 -6.48
CA GLY A 218 -27.41 12.94 -5.47
C GLY A 218 -26.61 11.72 -5.02
N THR A 219 -27.04 11.11 -3.91
CA THR A 219 -26.41 9.93 -3.31
C THR A 219 -27.39 8.76 -3.11
N PRO A 220 -26.92 7.50 -3.09
CA PRO A 220 -27.76 6.33 -2.75
C PRO A 220 -28.47 6.47 -1.41
N ARG A 221 -27.83 7.10 -0.42
CA ARG A 221 -28.42 7.36 0.90
C ARG A 221 -29.66 8.25 0.83
N GLU A 222 -29.66 9.28 0.00
CA GLU A 222 -30.80 10.20 -0.16
C GLU A 222 -31.97 9.58 -0.91
N MET A 223 -31.72 8.47 -1.61
CA MET A 223 -32.73 7.73 -2.36
C MET A 223 -33.09 6.40 -1.68
N ASP A 224 -32.71 6.24 -0.41
CA ASP A 224 -32.96 5.05 0.42
C ASP A 224 -32.62 3.72 -0.31
N MET A 225 -31.53 3.71 -1.09
CA MET A 225 -31.10 2.52 -1.82
C MET A 225 -30.44 1.49 -0.89
N GLU A 226 -30.83 0.22 -1.05
CA GLU A 226 -30.30 -0.91 -0.28
C GLU A 226 -29.24 -1.73 -1.06
N ASP A 227 -28.57 -2.67 -0.37
CA ASP A 227 -27.62 -3.59 -1.00
C ASP A 227 -28.33 -4.57 -1.95
N GLY A 228 -27.89 -4.62 -3.21
CA GLY A 228 -28.46 -5.47 -4.24
C GLY A 228 -29.47 -4.77 -5.17
N GLU A 229 -29.73 -3.49 -4.95
CA GLU A 229 -30.69 -2.71 -5.72
C GLU A 229 -30.28 -2.45 -7.18
N GLN A 230 -31.27 -2.20 -8.04
CA GLN A 230 -31.09 -2.06 -9.49
C GLN A 230 -31.45 -0.67 -10.02
N VAL A 231 -30.51 -0.04 -10.72
CA VAL A 231 -30.70 1.22 -11.44
C VAL A 231 -30.95 0.92 -12.92
N TYR A 232 -32.06 1.44 -13.44
CA TYR A 232 -32.42 1.33 -14.84
C TYR A 232 -31.77 2.44 -15.66
N VAL A 233 -31.06 2.05 -16.72
CA VAL A 233 -30.43 2.96 -17.67
C VAL A 233 -31.20 2.95 -18.98
N ILE A 234 -31.73 4.11 -19.34
CA ILE A 234 -32.40 4.34 -20.62
C ILE A 234 -31.38 4.99 -21.53
N ILE A 235 -30.98 4.29 -22.58
CA ILE A 235 -30.05 4.81 -23.59
C ILE A 235 -30.90 5.26 -24.77
N LYS A 236 -30.83 6.56 -25.09
CA LYS A 236 -31.37 7.07 -26.34
C LYS A 236 -30.54 6.48 -27.47
N GLN A 237 -31.16 5.65 -28.29
CA GLN A 237 -30.55 5.27 -29.55
C GLN A 237 -30.54 6.53 -30.42
N ALA A 238 -29.35 7.03 -30.75
CA ALA A 238 -29.18 7.97 -31.84
C ALA A 238 -29.63 7.24 -33.12
N GLY A 239 -30.90 7.43 -33.47
CA GLY A 239 -31.41 7.02 -34.77
C GLY A 239 -30.84 7.96 -35.81
N CYS A 240 -29.84 7.48 -36.55
CA CYS A 240 -29.64 7.63 -38.00
C CYS A 240 -28.30 6.99 -38.39
#